data_AF-A0A1F3VTG3-F1
#
_entry.id   AF-A0A1F3VTG3-F1
#
_cell.length_a   1.000
_cell.length_b   1.000
_cell.length_c   1.000
_cell.angle_alpha   90.00
_cell.angle_beta   90.00
_cell.angle_gamma   90.00
#
_symmetry.space_group_name_H-M   'P 1'
#
loop_
_entity.id
_entity.type
_entity.pdbx_description
1 polymer ?
#
loop_
_entity_poly.entity_id
_entity_poly.type
_entity_poly.pdbx_seq_one_letter_code
_entity_poly.pdbx_strand_id
1 'polypeptide(L)'
;MKFSTIFKKRLNCNNSKEVFDYLVNNLNDSITYWDYFVNWNKVSGNIRDFEVDLNIFNYLIGKNNIERELRYILKKHPQTIRLIPVLLACREDNFKILTDFTTGTLTYENFSFKYRKELSDTEISKIIKFANETGLLKLFQEKTIKNIVDYTIGVEVGLDSNGRKNRGGTAME
;
A
#
# COMPACT_ATOMS: atom_id res chain seq x y z
N MET A 1 -5.93 -22.30 -35.02
CA MET A 1 -6.48 -23.22 -34.00
C MET A 1 -6.76 -24.59 -34.63
N LYS A 2 -6.25 -25.70 -34.06
CA LYS A 2 -6.45 -27.05 -34.59
C LYS A 2 -7.86 -27.54 -34.25
N PHE A 3 -8.61 -28.00 -35.24
CA PHE A 3 -9.95 -28.53 -35.04
C PHE A 3 -9.93 -29.83 -34.22
N SER A 4 -10.93 -30.02 -33.37
CA SER A 4 -11.13 -31.20 -32.54
C SER A 4 -12.61 -31.58 -32.55
N THR A 5 -12.91 -32.87 -32.52
CA THR A 5 -14.29 -33.39 -32.49
C THR A 5 -15.09 -32.89 -31.28
N ILE A 6 -14.41 -32.42 -30.24
CA ILE A 6 -15.03 -31.82 -29.06
C ILE A 6 -15.80 -30.53 -29.40
N PHE A 7 -15.33 -29.73 -30.37
CA PHE A 7 -15.99 -28.48 -30.77
C PHE A 7 -17.29 -28.74 -31.52
N LYS A 8 -17.36 -29.81 -32.32
CA LYS A 8 -18.61 -30.24 -32.94
C LYS A 8 -19.62 -30.70 -31.88
N LYS A 9 -19.17 -31.49 -30.90
CA LYS A 9 -20.04 -32.04 -29.84
C LYS A 9 -20.57 -30.97 -28.88
N ARG A 10 -19.77 -29.94 -28.57
CA ARG A 10 -20.13 -28.93 -27.56
C ARG A 10 -20.57 -27.58 -28.12
N LEU A 11 -20.02 -27.15 -29.24
CA LEU A 11 -20.25 -25.82 -29.83
C LEU A 11 -20.96 -25.89 -31.20
N ASN A 12 -21.22 -27.10 -31.71
CA ASN A 12 -21.81 -27.35 -33.03
C ASN A 12 -21.00 -26.79 -34.22
N CYS A 13 -19.69 -26.59 -34.05
CA CYS A 13 -18.79 -26.12 -35.11
C CYS A 13 -18.16 -27.30 -35.86
N ASN A 14 -18.08 -27.22 -37.19
CA ASN A 14 -17.62 -28.31 -38.06
C ASN A 14 -16.19 -28.15 -38.59
N ASN A 15 -15.60 -26.96 -38.47
CA ASN A 15 -14.24 -26.68 -38.93
C ASN A 15 -13.56 -25.60 -38.06
N SER A 16 -12.25 -25.42 -38.22
CA SER A 16 -11.47 -24.44 -37.44
C SER A 16 -11.96 -22.99 -37.60
N LYS A 17 -12.56 -22.62 -38.74
CA LYS A 17 -13.06 -21.27 -38.98
C LYS A 17 -14.31 -21.00 -38.15
N GLU A 18 -15.29 -21.92 -38.20
CA GLU A 18 -16.50 -21.82 -37.37
C GLU A 18 -16.19 -21.77 -35.88
N VAL A 19 -15.17 -22.51 -35.43
CA VAL A 19 -14.75 -22.45 -34.02
C VAL A 19 -14.13 -21.10 -33.66
N PHE A 20 -13.30 -20.54 -34.54
CA PHE A 20 -12.70 -19.22 -34.33
C PHE A 20 -13.77 -18.12 -34.32
N ASP A 21 -14.67 -18.12 -35.30
CA ASP A 21 -15.77 -17.16 -35.41
C ASP A 21 -16.69 -17.27 -34.18
N TYR A 22 -17.00 -18.50 -33.74
CA TYR A 22 -17.77 -18.72 -32.51
C TYR A 22 -17.05 -18.14 -31.28
N LEU A 23 -15.75 -18.40 -31.11
CA LEU A 23 -14.98 -17.86 -29.98
C LEU A 23 -15.02 -16.33 -29.97
N VAL A 24 -14.68 -15.69 -31.09
CA VAL A 24 -14.65 -14.22 -31.22
C VAL A 24 -16.03 -13.61 -30.95
N ASN A 25 -17.09 -14.21 -31.49
CA ASN A 25 -18.45 -13.70 -31.32
C ASN A 25 -19.05 -13.94 -29.92
N ASN A 26 -18.43 -14.80 -29.10
CA ASN A 26 -18.89 -15.12 -27.74
C ASN A 26 -17.88 -14.64 -26.67
N LEU A 27 -16.88 -13.82 -27.03
CA LEU A 27 -16.09 -13.10 -26.04
C LEU A 27 -17.01 -12.13 -25.29
N ASN A 28 -16.94 -12.13 -23.96
CA ASN A 28 -17.62 -11.12 -23.17
C ASN A 28 -16.98 -9.75 -23.44
N ASP A 29 -17.82 -8.73 -23.58
CA ASP A 29 -17.35 -7.34 -23.79
C ASP A 29 -16.51 -6.82 -22.61
N SER A 30 -16.74 -7.36 -21.40
CA SER A 30 -15.98 -7.01 -20.21
C SER A 30 -16.02 -8.11 -19.15
N ILE A 31 -14.90 -8.24 -18.43
CA ILE A 31 -14.78 -9.03 -17.20
C ILE A 31 -14.75 -8.14 -15.94
N THR A 32 -14.90 -6.82 -16.11
CA THR A 32 -14.88 -5.84 -15.03
C THR A 32 -16.17 -5.95 -14.22
N TYR A 33 -16.03 -6.29 -12.94
CA TYR A 33 -17.12 -6.27 -11.97
C TYR A 33 -17.02 -5.04 -11.04
N TRP A 34 -18.06 -4.76 -10.25
CA TRP A 34 -18.12 -3.55 -9.40
C TRP A 34 -16.95 -3.43 -8.42
N ASP A 35 -16.45 -4.55 -7.91
CA ASP A 35 -15.32 -4.60 -6.97
C ASP A 35 -13.95 -4.59 -7.66
N TYR A 36 -13.90 -4.49 -9.00
CA TYR A 36 -12.65 -4.32 -9.75
C TYR A 36 -11.91 -3.03 -9.34
N PHE A 37 -12.66 -1.97 -9.06
CA PHE A 37 -12.10 -0.65 -8.79
C PHE A 37 -11.46 -0.57 -7.41
N VAL A 38 -12.24 -0.89 -6.38
CA VAL A 38 -11.84 -0.85 -4.97
C VAL A 38 -12.69 -1.85 -4.18
N ASN A 39 -12.06 -2.62 -3.30
CA ASN A 39 -12.77 -3.38 -2.28
C ASN A 39 -12.85 -2.59 -0.98
N TRP A 40 -13.99 -1.90 -0.79
CA TRP A 40 -14.24 -1.09 0.39
C TRP A 40 -14.23 -1.87 1.70
N ASN A 41 -14.69 -3.12 1.71
CA ASN A 41 -14.67 -3.95 2.92
C ASN A 41 -13.24 -4.21 3.39
N LYS A 42 -12.32 -4.49 2.45
CA LYS A 42 -10.90 -4.66 2.74
C LYS A 42 -10.27 -3.36 3.24
N VAL A 43 -10.54 -2.23 2.57
CA VAL A 43 -10.04 -0.92 3.01
C VAL A 43 -10.52 -0.60 4.42
N SER A 44 -11.82 -0.72 4.71
CA SER A 44 -12.37 -0.45 6.04
C SER A 44 -11.83 -1.39 7.11
N GLY A 45 -11.61 -2.68 6.76
CA GLY A 45 -11.04 -3.66 7.66
C GLY A 45 -9.62 -3.29 8.09
N ASN A 46 -8.77 -2.90 7.13
CA ASN A 46 -7.40 -2.49 7.40
C ASN A 46 -7.34 -1.24 8.29
N ILE A 47 -8.20 -0.25 8.06
CA ILE A 47 -8.18 1.00 8.84
C ILE A 47 -8.59 0.78 10.30
N ARG A 48 -9.56 -0.11 10.55
CA ARG A 48 -10.10 -0.35 11.89
C ARG A 48 -9.02 -0.77 12.91
N ASP A 49 -8.00 -1.51 12.48
CA ASP A 49 -6.92 -1.99 13.36
C ASP A 49 -5.96 -0.87 13.81
N PHE A 50 -5.94 0.25 13.07
CA PHE A 50 -5.04 1.38 13.27
C PHE A 50 -5.75 2.68 13.62
N GLU A 51 -7.09 2.73 13.55
CA GLU A 51 -7.89 3.97 13.64
C GLU A 51 -7.56 4.82 14.89
N VAL A 52 -7.43 4.18 16.06
CA VAL A 52 -7.08 4.88 17.30
C VAL A 52 -5.69 5.49 17.22
N ASP A 53 -4.70 4.73 16.74
CA ASP A 53 -3.32 5.21 16.59
C ASP A 53 -3.22 6.31 15.53
N LEU A 54 -3.97 6.22 14.43
CA LEU A 54 -4.02 7.24 13.38
C LEU A 54 -4.59 8.56 13.92
N ASN A 55 -5.61 8.47 14.78
CA ASN A 55 -6.15 9.64 15.48
C ASN A 55 -5.14 10.25 16.48
N ILE A 56 -4.27 9.44 17.11
CA ILE A 56 -3.17 9.96 17.91
C ILE A 56 -2.23 10.79 17.02
N PHE A 57 -1.91 10.31 15.81
CA PHE A 57 -1.05 11.02 14.88
C PHE A 57 -1.67 12.34 14.38
N ASN A 58 -3.00 12.50 14.37
CA ASN A 58 -3.63 13.79 14.02
C ASN A 58 -3.11 14.95 14.89
N TYR A 59 -2.64 14.68 16.12
CA TYR A 59 -1.95 15.65 16.97
C TYR A 59 -0.74 16.32 16.29
N LEU A 60 -0.04 15.59 15.41
CA LEU A 60 1.19 16.05 14.75
C LEU A 60 0.91 17.07 13.63
N ILE A 61 -0.31 17.10 13.08
CA ILE A 61 -0.66 17.99 11.98
C ILE A 61 -0.43 19.45 12.40
N GLY A 62 0.40 20.16 11.64
CA GLY A 62 0.66 21.58 11.82
C GLY A 62 1.54 21.94 12.99
N LYS A 63 2.25 20.98 13.60
CA LYS A 63 3.23 21.26 14.65
C LYS A 63 4.51 21.83 14.04
N ASN A 64 4.96 22.98 14.54
CA ASN A 64 6.18 23.63 14.06
C ASN A 64 7.46 22.84 14.42
N ASN A 65 7.50 22.20 15.60
CA ASN A 65 8.63 21.37 16.03
C ASN A 65 8.29 19.88 15.90
N ILE A 66 8.00 19.47 14.66
CA ILE A 66 7.40 18.16 14.35
C ILE A 66 8.22 16.97 14.87
N GLU A 67 9.55 17.04 14.82
CA GLU A 67 10.42 15.97 15.32
C GLU A 67 10.29 15.78 16.84
N ARG A 68 10.28 16.88 17.60
CA ARG A 68 10.11 16.85 19.06
C ARG A 68 8.72 16.32 19.44
N GLU A 69 7.70 16.75 18.72
CA GLU A 69 6.32 16.29 18.97
C GLU A 69 6.15 14.81 18.58
N LEU A 70 6.78 14.34 17.49
CA LEU A 70 6.82 12.92 17.17
C LEU A 70 7.56 12.14 18.26
N ARG A 71 8.71 12.62 18.74
CA ARG A 71 9.42 12.00 19.89
C ARG A 71 8.50 11.83 21.09
N TYR A 72 7.73 12.87 21.43
CA TYR A 72 6.76 12.83 22.52
C TYR A 72 5.71 11.73 22.31
N ILE A 73 5.12 11.66 21.12
CA ILE A 73 4.14 10.62 20.77
C ILE A 73 4.75 9.23 20.87
N LEU A 74 5.94 9.01 20.31
CA LEU A 74 6.60 7.71 20.33
C LEU A 74 7.00 7.24 21.73
N LYS A 75 7.32 8.17 22.65
CA LYS A 75 7.55 7.82 24.06
C LYS A 75 6.26 7.42 24.78
N LYS A 76 5.16 8.11 24.50
CA LYS A 76 3.87 7.91 25.18
C LYS A 76 3.04 6.77 24.60
N HIS A 77 3.16 6.55 23.29
CA HIS A 77 2.43 5.58 22.51
C HIS A 77 3.40 4.83 21.58
N PRO A 78 4.33 4.00 22.11
CA PRO A 78 5.34 3.32 21.31
C PRO A 78 4.78 2.45 20.18
N GLN A 79 3.55 1.95 20.31
CA GLN A 79 2.90 1.13 19.30
C GLN A 79 2.64 1.88 17.98
N THR A 80 2.59 3.22 17.98
CA THR A 80 2.25 4.01 16.79
C THR A 80 3.36 3.99 15.73
N ILE A 81 4.55 3.42 16.03
CA ILE A 81 5.63 3.29 15.03
C ILE A 81 5.20 2.49 13.80
N ARG A 82 4.27 1.54 13.97
CA ARG A 82 3.71 0.71 12.90
C ARG A 82 2.97 1.52 11.83
N LEU A 83 2.57 2.75 12.14
CA LEU A 83 1.90 3.62 11.20
C LEU A 83 2.84 4.21 10.15
N ILE A 84 4.14 4.35 10.44
CA ILE A 84 5.08 5.03 9.54
C ILE A 84 5.16 4.32 8.17
N PRO A 85 5.35 2.99 8.09
CA PRO A 85 5.30 2.30 6.80
C PRO A 85 3.95 2.40 6.11
N VAL A 86 2.85 2.27 6.88
CA VAL A 86 1.47 2.34 6.35
C VAL A 86 1.22 3.68 5.65
N LEU A 87 1.67 4.78 6.25
CA LEU A 87 1.51 6.13 5.71
C LEU A 87 2.36 6.40 4.47
N LEU A 88 3.40 5.59 4.25
CA LEU A 88 4.24 5.58 3.06
C LEU A 88 3.79 4.54 2.02
N ALA A 89 2.61 3.92 2.21
CA ALA A 89 2.08 2.87 1.36
C ALA A 89 2.98 1.62 1.28
N CYS A 90 3.76 1.33 2.32
CA CYS A 90 4.57 0.12 2.42
C CYS A 90 3.87 -0.95 3.27
N ARG A 91 4.07 -2.22 2.94
CA ARG A 91 3.53 -3.36 3.70
C ARG A 91 4.59 -4.01 4.61
N GLU A 92 5.87 -3.74 4.33
CA GLU A 92 6.99 -4.22 5.11
C GLU A 92 7.21 -3.39 6.38
N ASP A 93 7.59 -4.05 7.46
CA ASP A 93 7.94 -3.37 8.72
C ASP A 93 9.44 -3.14 8.87
N ASN A 94 10.28 -3.71 8.00
CA ASN A 94 11.73 -3.65 8.13
C ASN A 94 12.34 -3.19 6.82
N PHE A 95 13.20 -2.17 6.92
CA PHE A 95 13.81 -1.53 5.77
C PHE A 95 15.33 -1.52 5.96
N LYS A 96 16.05 -1.85 4.88
CA LYS A 96 17.50 -1.66 4.79
C LYS A 96 17.74 -0.59 3.74
N ILE A 97 18.06 0.61 4.19
CA ILE A 97 18.17 1.80 3.34
C ILE A 97 19.65 2.09 3.09
N LEU A 98 20.02 2.33 1.83
CA LEU A 98 21.32 2.86 1.46
C LEU A 98 21.37 4.35 1.87
N THR A 99 22.24 4.70 2.81
CA THR A 99 22.32 6.06 3.38
C THR A 99 23.50 6.87 2.87
N ASP A 100 24.53 6.21 2.35
CA ASP A 100 25.69 6.88 1.78
C ASP A 100 26.35 6.01 0.70
N PHE A 101 26.85 6.67 -0.34
CA PHE A 101 27.65 6.10 -1.42
C PHE A 101 28.81 7.01 -1.84
N THR A 102 29.01 8.15 -1.16
CA THR A 102 29.91 9.23 -1.57
C THR A 102 31.39 8.82 -1.64
N THR A 103 31.79 7.81 -0.87
CA THR A 103 33.18 7.30 -0.81
C THR A 103 33.40 6.05 -1.67
N GLY A 104 32.43 5.66 -2.50
CA GLY A 104 32.48 4.41 -3.27
C GLY A 104 32.16 3.15 -2.45
N THR A 105 31.90 3.29 -1.14
CA THR A 105 31.43 2.21 -0.27
C THR A 105 29.93 2.37 -0.01
N LEU A 106 29.16 1.29 -0.22
CA LEU A 106 27.72 1.27 0.05
C LEU A 106 27.46 1.12 1.55
N THR A 107 26.95 2.19 2.18
CA THR A 107 26.59 2.18 3.61
C THR A 107 25.09 2.02 3.77
N TYR A 108 24.68 1.05 4.59
CA TYR A 108 23.27 0.75 4.82
C TYR A 108 22.88 0.94 6.29
N GLU A 109 21.68 1.46 6.51
CA GLU A 109 21.04 1.51 7.82
C GLU A 109 19.77 0.66 7.84
N ASN A 110 19.55 -0.04 8.96
CA ASN A 110 18.34 -0.84 9.18
C ASN A 110 17.34 -0.09 10.05
N PHE A 111 16.08 -0.12 9.64
CA PHE A 111 14.94 0.46 10.33
C PHE A 111 13.89 -0.62 10.57
N SER A 112 13.24 -0.61 11.73
CA SER A 112 12.20 -1.56 12.11
C SER A 112 11.02 -0.82 12.74
N PHE A 113 9.82 -1.12 12.26
CA PHE A 113 8.56 -0.48 12.63
C PHE A 113 7.56 -1.50 13.21
N LYS A 114 8.02 -2.70 13.56
CA LYS A 114 7.21 -3.70 14.25
C LYS A 114 6.66 -3.13 15.55
N TYR A 115 5.48 -3.59 15.97
CA TYR A 115 4.89 -3.23 17.26
C TYR A 115 5.90 -3.36 18.42
N ARG A 116 5.98 -2.32 19.26
CA ARG A 116 6.83 -2.29 20.46
C ARG A 116 6.03 -1.77 21.65
N LYS A 117 6.31 -2.32 22.83
CA LYS A 117 5.76 -1.81 24.10
C LYS A 117 6.53 -0.59 24.60
N GLU A 118 7.82 -0.51 24.29
CA GLU A 118 8.72 0.56 24.69
C GLU A 118 9.77 0.79 23.59
N LEU A 119 10.31 2.01 23.51
CA LEU A 119 11.35 2.40 22.58
C LEU A 119 12.44 3.16 23.32
N SER A 120 13.70 2.82 23.05
CA SER A 120 14.86 3.57 23.53
C SER A 120 15.00 4.91 22.80
N ASP A 121 15.70 5.88 23.39
CA ASP A 121 15.94 7.18 22.77
C ASP A 121 16.74 7.09 21.45
N THR A 122 17.60 6.07 21.31
CA THR A 122 18.35 5.80 20.08
C THR A 122 17.45 5.28 18.96
N GLU A 123 16.53 4.36 19.27
CA GLU A 123 15.52 3.87 18.32
C GLU A 123 14.58 4.99 17.87
N ILE A 124 14.09 5.80 18.80
CA ILE A 124 13.24 6.95 18.47
C ILE A 124 13.96 7.93 17.54
N SER A 125 15.24 8.19 17.80
CA SER A 125 16.03 9.10 16.95
C SER A 125 16.19 8.56 15.53
N LYS A 126 16.40 7.24 15.37
CA LYS A 126 16.43 6.59 14.05
C LYS A 126 15.09 6.66 13.33
N ILE A 127 14.00 6.45 14.05
CA ILE A 127 12.63 6.52 13.51
C ILE A 127 12.31 7.94 13.03
N ILE A 128 12.67 8.96 13.82
CA ILE A 128 12.49 10.36 13.44
C ILE A 128 13.32 10.69 12.20
N LYS A 129 14.59 10.27 12.14
CA LYS A 129 15.43 10.42 10.94
C LYS A 129 14.73 9.83 9.71
N PHE A 130 14.26 8.59 9.79
CA PHE A 130 13.55 7.95 8.68
C PHE A 130 12.29 8.74 8.24
N ALA A 131 11.46 9.14 9.19
CA ALA A 131 10.25 9.90 8.89
C ALA A 131 10.54 11.29 8.28
N ASN A 132 11.68 11.90 8.67
CA ASN A 132 12.14 13.16 8.11
C ASN A 132 12.67 13.00 6.68
N GLU A 133 13.59 12.05 6.45
CA GLU A 133 14.23 11.80 5.15
C GLU A 133 13.23 11.32 4.08
N THR A 134 12.16 10.63 4.49
CA THR A 134 11.06 10.22 3.59
C THR A 134 10.10 11.36 3.24
N GLY A 135 10.23 12.53 3.87
CA GLY A 135 9.33 13.67 3.69
C GLY A 135 7.99 13.55 4.44
N LEU A 136 7.76 12.48 5.20
CA LEU A 136 6.51 12.26 5.93
C LEU A 136 6.25 13.36 6.97
N LEU A 137 7.28 13.79 7.70
CA LEU A 137 7.12 14.87 8.69
C LEU A 137 6.77 16.21 8.04
N LYS A 138 7.33 16.49 6.87
CA LYS A 138 7.02 17.69 6.09
C LYS A 138 5.54 17.74 5.71
N LEU A 139 4.98 16.60 5.27
CA LEU A 139 3.55 16.48 4.95
C LEU A 139 2.65 16.89 6.12
N PHE A 140 3.01 16.50 7.35
CA PHE A 140 2.26 16.87 8.56
C PHE A 140 2.46 18.34 8.93
N GLN A 141 3.70 18.81 8.91
CA GLN A 141 4.06 20.17 9.32
C GLN A 141 3.42 21.23 8.41
N GLU A 142 3.41 21.00 7.11
CA GLU A 142 2.83 21.90 6.10
C GLU A 142 1.30 21.88 6.07
N LYS A 143 0.65 20.98 6.85
CA LYS A 143 -0.80 20.77 6.85
C LYS A 143 -1.37 20.44 5.47
N THR A 144 -0.56 19.82 4.61
CA THR A 144 -0.99 19.34 3.29
C THR A 144 -2.11 18.32 3.43
N ILE A 145 -2.06 17.51 4.49
CA ILE A 145 -3.16 16.66 4.94
C ILE A 145 -3.80 17.24 6.21
N LYS A 146 -5.13 17.10 6.32
CA LYS A 146 -5.92 17.65 7.44
C LYS A 146 -6.44 16.57 8.40
N ASN A 147 -6.42 15.32 7.96
CA ASN A 147 -6.80 14.16 8.75
C ASN A 147 -6.00 12.94 8.25
N ILE A 148 -5.27 12.32 9.16
CA ILE A 148 -4.41 11.17 8.88
C ILE A 148 -5.25 9.93 8.58
N VAL A 149 -6.41 9.77 9.22
CA VAL A 149 -7.33 8.65 8.93
C VAL A 149 -7.80 8.72 7.48
N ASP A 150 -8.28 9.90 7.05
CA ASP A 150 -8.77 10.10 5.68
C ASP A 150 -7.66 9.92 4.63
N TYR A 151 -6.45 10.41 4.95
CA TYR A 151 -5.27 10.18 4.13
C TYR A 151 -4.95 8.68 4.01
N THR A 152 -4.95 7.94 5.12
CA THR A 152 -4.67 6.49 5.11
C THR A 152 -5.73 5.70 4.36
N ILE A 153 -7.00 6.11 4.40
CA ILE A 153 -8.05 5.54 3.53
C ILE A 153 -7.64 5.70 2.05
N GLY A 154 -7.21 6.89 1.65
CA GLY A 154 -6.71 7.14 0.30
C GLY A 154 -5.51 6.26 -0.07
N VAL A 155 -4.57 6.07 0.84
CA VAL A 155 -3.42 5.16 0.66
C VAL A 155 -3.86 3.71 0.44
N GLU A 156 -4.76 3.19 1.29
CA GLU A 156 -5.27 1.81 1.18
C GLU A 156 -6.08 1.60 -0.10
N VAL A 157 -6.86 2.60 -0.54
CA VAL A 157 -7.55 2.60 -1.84
C VAL A 157 -6.53 2.53 -2.98
N GLY A 158 -5.45 3.31 -2.91
CA GLY A 158 -4.37 3.29 -3.89
C GLY A 158 -3.72 1.91 -4.00
N LEU A 159 -3.39 1.30 -2.86
CA LEU A 159 -2.79 -0.04 -2.80
C LEU A 159 -3.74 -1.14 -3.31
N ASP A 160 -5.02 -1.10 -2.92
CA ASP A 160 -5.99 -2.10 -3.36
C ASP A 160 -6.26 -2.02 -4.86
N SER A 161 -6.48 -0.81 -5.37
CA SER A 161 -6.76 -0.59 -6.80
C SER A 161 -5.56 -0.97 -7.68
N ASN A 162 -4.33 -0.62 -7.27
CA ASN A 162 -3.12 -1.04 -7.99
C ASN A 162 -3.00 -2.58 -8.03
N GLY A 163 -3.18 -3.25 -6.89
CA GLY A 163 -3.12 -4.71 -6.81
C GLY A 163 -4.19 -5.42 -7.63
N ARG A 164 -5.41 -4.87 -7.71
CA ARG A 164 -6.52 -5.45 -8.49
C ARG A 164 -6.34 -5.29 -9.99
N LYS A 165 -5.94 -4.09 -10.44
CA LYS A 165 -5.74 -3.82 -11.87
C LYS A 165 -4.65 -4.70 -12.47
N ASN A 166 -3.58 -4.96 -11.70
CA ASN A 166 -2.52 -5.87 -12.12
C ASN A 166 -2.96 -7.34 -12.26
N ARG A 167 -4.11 -7.74 -11.69
CA ARG A 167 -4.70 -9.08 -11.88
C ARG A 167 -5.61 -9.16 -13.11
N GLY A 168 -6.09 -8.03 -13.62
CA GLY A 168 -6.88 -7.98 -14.85
C GLY A 168 -6.09 -8.49 -16.06
N GLY A 169 -4.78 -8.23 -16.09
CA GLY A 169 -3.86 -8.83 -17.07
C GLY A 169 -3.86 -10.36 -16.97
N THR A 170 -3.73 -10.92 -15.76
CA THR A 170 -3.77 -12.37 -15.51
C THR A 170 -5.13 -13.02 -15.84
N ALA A 171 -6.23 -12.27 -15.78
CA ALA A 171 -7.54 -12.80 -16.17
C ALA A 171 -7.75 -12.87 -17.69
N MET A 172 -6.91 -12.17 -18.46
CA MET A 172 -6.87 -12.20 -19.93
C MET A 172 -5.74 -13.08 -20.49
N GLU A 173 -4.72 -13.41 -19.69
CA GLU A 173 -3.67 -14.41 -19.99
C GLU A 173 -4.17 -15.85 -19.79
#